data_AF-A0A820RKJ2-F1
#
_entry.id   AF-A0A820RKJ2-F1
#
_cell.length_a   1.000
_cell.length_b   1.000
_cell.length_c   1.000
_cell.angle_alpha   90.00
_cell.angle_beta   90.00
_cell.angle_gamma   90.00
#
_symmetry.space_group_name_H-M   'P 1'
#
loop_
_entity.id
_entity.type
_entity.pdbx_description
1 polymer ?
#
loop_
_entity_poly.entity_id
_entity_poly.type
_entity_poly.pdbx_seq_one_letter_code
_entity_poly.pdbx_strand_id
1 'polypeptide(L)'
;DVLPSQILSVSPSLPTNKLLDNLTKNQRLLQLLPQNYEKRQLFTNFYKTLLDDFFYSHERPDMQLYAAICLADVIRIWAPNLPDAPPEKLLNMFMFLARQLLGLKNIDDRLFS
;
A
#
# COMPACT_ATOMS: atom_id res chain seq x y z
N ASP A 1 21.13 6.08 2.81
CA ASP A 1 20.22 5.44 3.78
C ASP A 1 18.84 6.08 3.77
N VAL A 2 17.82 5.32 3.38
CA VAL A 2 16.42 5.72 3.58
C VAL A 2 16.13 5.62 5.07
N LEU A 3 15.84 6.74 5.72
CA LEU A 3 15.53 6.77 7.15
C LEU A 3 14.07 6.36 7.38
N PRO A 4 13.79 5.43 8.31
CA PRO A 4 12.43 4.99 8.62
C PRO A 4 11.47 6.08 9.08
N SER A 5 11.99 7.21 9.58
CA SER A 5 11.21 8.41 9.93
C SER A 5 10.56 9.09 8.72
N GLN A 6 10.82 8.61 7.51
CA GLN A 6 10.28 9.16 6.26
C GLN A 6 8.95 8.53 5.84
N ILE A 7 8.49 7.42 6.45
CA ILE A 7 7.13 6.92 6.18
C ILE A 7 6.14 7.92 6.77
N LEU A 8 5.33 8.47 5.88
CA LEU A 8 4.28 9.42 6.21
C LEU A 8 3.05 8.68 6.71
N SER A 9 2.36 9.26 7.69
CA SER A 9 1.10 8.71 8.19
C SER A 9 0.08 8.65 7.07
N VAL A 10 -0.61 7.50 6.96
CA VAL A 10 -1.80 7.34 6.15
C VAL A 10 -2.93 7.00 7.11
N SER A 11 -3.94 7.84 7.20
CA SER A 11 -5.07 7.70 8.13
C SER A 11 -6.33 8.22 7.43
N PRO A 12 -7.50 7.58 7.64
CA PRO A 12 -8.79 8.09 7.16
C PRO A 12 -9.13 9.51 7.65
N SER A 13 -8.51 9.95 8.75
CA SER A 13 -8.68 11.30 9.29
C SER A 13 -7.96 12.40 8.49
N LEU A 14 -7.08 12.04 7.57
CA LEU A 14 -6.36 13.01 6.74
C LEU A 14 -7.23 13.50 5.58
N PRO A 15 -7.08 14.78 5.17
CA PRO A 15 -7.69 15.26 3.94
C PRO A 15 -7.25 14.42 2.74
N THR A 16 -8.16 14.10 1.83
CA THR A 16 -7.95 13.20 0.69
C THR A 16 -6.70 13.51 -0.12
N ASN A 17 -6.46 14.79 -0.45
CA ASN A 17 -5.27 15.19 -1.20
C ASN A 17 -3.97 14.97 -0.42
N LYS A 18 -4.00 15.17 0.90
CA LYS A 18 -2.83 14.94 1.74
C LYS A 18 -2.55 13.45 1.90
N LEU A 19 -3.61 12.66 2.04
CA LEU A 19 -3.51 11.21 2.10
C LEU A 19 -2.94 10.63 0.81
N LEU A 20 -3.38 11.10 -0.36
CA LEU A 20 -2.83 10.70 -1.67
C LEU A 20 -1.35 11.09 -1.84
N ASP A 21 -0.98 12.31 -1.43
CA ASP A 21 0.41 12.77 -1.41
C ASP A 21 1.28 11.86 -0.54
N ASN A 22 0.79 11.49 0.64
CA ASN A 22 1.49 10.60 1.56
C ASN A 22 1.61 9.18 0.98
N LEU A 23 0.56 8.62 0.38
CA LEU A 23 0.60 7.30 -0.29
C LEU A 23 1.61 7.27 -1.42
N THR A 24 1.61 8.29 -2.30
CA THR A 24 2.56 8.37 -3.43
C THR A 24 4.01 8.47 -2.94
N LYS A 25 4.27 9.26 -1.89
CA LYS A 25 5.61 9.39 -1.30
C LYS A 25 6.07 8.09 -0.64
N ASN A 26 5.19 7.45 0.11
CA ASN A 26 5.48 6.15 0.74
C ASN A 26 5.74 5.08 -0.31
N GLN A 27 4.96 5.03 -1.39
CA GLN A 27 5.16 4.12 -2.52
C GLN A 27 6.58 4.25 -3.11
N ARG A 28 7.01 5.48 -3.44
CA ARG A 28 8.38 5.73 -3.94
C ARG A 28 9.45 5.28 -2.96
N LEU A 29 9.23 5.50 -1.66
CA LEU A 29 10.16 5.08 -0.63
C LEU A 29 10.25 3.56 -0.54
N LEU A 30 9.11 2.86 -0.51
CA LEU A 30 9.04 1.40 -0.36
C LEU A 30 9.69 0.68 -1.54
N GLN A 31 9.55 1.21 -2.77
CA GLN A 31 10.20 0.65 -3.96
C GLN A 31 11.73 0.62 -3.89
N LEU A 32 12.34 1.54 -3.14
CA LEU A 32 13.79 1.58 -2.96
C LEU A 32 14.30 0.56 -1.93
N LEU A 33 13.40 -0.03 -1.14
CA LEU A 33 13.79 -0.95 -0.08
C LEU A 33 13.94 -2.38 -0.61
N PRO A 34 15.02 -3.10 -0.24
CA PRO A 34 15.18 -4.49 -0.63
C PRO A 34 14.24 -5.41 0.15
N GLN A 35 14.06 -6.63 -0.36
CA GLN A 35 13.47 -7.72 0.43
C GLN A 35 14.31 -7.97 1.69
N ASN A 36 13.65 -8.36 2.79
CA ASN A 36 14.28 -8.58 4.10
C ASN A 36 14.97 -7.34 4.68
N TYR A 37 14.57 -6.13 4.29
CA TYR A 37 15.08 -4.89 4.86
C TYR A 37 15.08 -4.95 6.40
N GLU A 38 16.23 -4.66 7.01
CA GLU A 38 16.47 -4.91 8.44
C GLU A 38 15.47 -4.16 9.33
N LYS A 39 15.12 -2.93 8.94
CA LYS A 39 14.23 -2.06 9.71
C LYS A 39 12.76 -2.16 9.28
N ARG A 40 12.36 -3.22 8.56
CA ARG A 40 10.99 -3.42 8.07
C ARG A 40 9.93 -3.37 9.18
N GLN A 41 10.28 -3.78 10.40
CA GLN A 41 9.37 -3.73 11.56
C GLN A 41 8.81 -2.33 11.87
N LEU A 42 9.52 -1.26 11.47
CA LEU A 42 9.07 0.12 11.68
C LEU A 42 7.86 0.50 10.84
N PHE A 43 7.57 -0.28 9.80
CA PHE A 43 6.44 -0.08 8.90
C PHE A 43 5.19 -0.88 9.32
N THR A 44 5.23 -1.61 10.43
CA THR A 44 4.13 -2.46 10.88
C THR A 44 2.83 -1.69 11.08
N ASN A 45 2.89 -0.48 11.65
CA ASN A 45 1.69 0.34 11.82
C ASN A 45 1.15 0.83 10.47
N PHE A 46 2.02 1.20 9.54
CA PHE A 46 1.63 1.57 8.18
C PHE A 46 0.93 0.40 7.47
N TYR A 47 1.49 -0.81 7.56
CA TYR A 47 0.87 -2.02 7.03
C TYR A 47 -0.51 -2.27 7.65
N LYS A 48 -0.63 -2.22 8.99
CA LYS A 48 -1.91 -2.39 9.69
C LYS A 48 -2.97 -1.39 9.24
N THR A 49 -2.59 -0.13 9.02
CA THR A 49 -3.53 0.87 8.51
C THR A 49 -3.95 0.58 7.08
N LEU A 50 -3.05 0.12 6.20
CA LEU A 50 -3.40 -0.29 4.83
C LEU A 50 -4.27 -1.55 4.75
N LEU A 51 -4.40 -2.31 5.84
CA LEU A 51 -5.36 -3.41 5.96
C LEU A 51 -6.77 -2.94 6.30
N ASP A 52 -6.97 -1.65 6.56
CA ASP A 52 -8.30 -1.10 6.79
C ASP A 52 -9.12 -1.06 5.49
N ASP A 53 -10.40 -1.44 5.58
CA ASP A 53 -11.27 -1.55 4.41
C ASP A 53 -11.53 -0.16 3.77
N PHE A 54 -11.29 0.92 4.52
CA PHE A 54 -11.32 2.29 4.02
C PHE A 54 -10.54 2.48 2.73
N PHE A 55 -9.35 1.86 2.60
CA PHE A 55 -8.55 1.98 1.38
C PHE A 55 -9.10 1.16 0.21
N TYR A 56 -9.85 0.10 0.51
CA TYR A 56 -10.34 -0.86 -0.50
C TYR A 56 -11.65 -0.40 -1.14
N SER A 57 -12.41 0.45 -0.44
CA SER A 57 -13.67 1.02 -0.90
C SER A 57 -13.62 2.54 -1.06
N HIS A 58 -12.42 3.14 -1.13
CA HIS A 58 -12.28 4.59 -1.27
C HIS A 58 -12.89 5.07 -2.59
N GLU A 59 -13.67 6.16 -2.59
CA GLU A 59 -14.39 6.65 -3.78
C GLU A 59 -13.47 6.98 -4.98
N ARG A 60 -12.24 7.42 -4.70
CA ARG A 60 -11.24 7.74 -5.72
C ARG A 60 -10.44 6.51 -6.16
N PRO A 61 -10.39 6.20 -7.48
CA PRO A 61 -9.63 5.06 -8.00
C PRO A 61 -8.11 5.16 -7.81
N ASP A 62 -7.54 6.37 -7.88
CA ASP A 62 -6.11 6.58 -7.68
C ASP A 62 -5.65 6.24 -6.25
N MET A 63 -6.48 6.53 -5.25
CA MET A 63 -6.24 6.16 -3.86
C MET A 63 -6.17 4.64 -3.69
N GLN A 64 -7.12 3.91 -4.29
CA GLN A 64 -7.11 2.46 -4.29
C GLN A 64 -5.84 1.92 -5.00
N LEU A 65 -5.47 2.50 -6.14
CA LEU A 65 -4.27 2.10 -6.88
C LEU A 65 -2.99 2.26 -6.05
N TYR A 66 -2.76 3.44 -5.45
CA TYR A 66 -1.55 3.67 -4.65
C TYR A 66 -1.53 2.85 -3.35
N ALA A 67 -2.68 2.61 -2.72
CA ALA A 67 -2.77 1.70 -1.58
C ALA A 67 -2.38 0.27 -1.98
N ALA A 68 -2.85 -0.21 -3.13
CA ALA A 68 -2.50 -1.52 -3.66
C ALA A 68 -1.02 -1.66 -4.00
N ILE A 69 -0.42 -0.65 -4.62
CA ILE A 69 1.03 -0.63 -4.90
C ILE A 69 1.82 -0.66 -3.59
N CYS A 70 1.45 0.16 -2.60
CA CYS A 70 2.09 0.14 -1.28
C CYS A 70 1.99 -1.24 -0.62
N LEU A 71 0.83 -1.89 -0.68
CA LEU A 71 0.63 -3.25 -0.14
C LEU A 71 1.50 -4.27 -0.87
N ALA A 72 1.59 -4.21 -2.19
CA ALA A 72 2.44 -5.11 -2.98
C ALA A 72 3.91 -4.96 -2.61
N ASP A 73 4.40 -3.72 -2.44
CA ASP A 73 5.77 -3.47 -1.97
C ASP A 73 6.00 -3.94 -0.54
N VAL A 74 5.04 -3.74 0.37
CA VAL A 74 5.11 -4.30 1.73
C VAL A 74 5.18 -5.83 1.68
N ILE A 75 4.38 -6.50 0.86
CA ILE A 75 4.45 -7.95 0.70
C ILE A 75 5.84 -8.36 0.21
N ARG A 76 6.37 -7.69 -0.82
CA ARG A 76 7.72 -7.94 -1.34
C ARG A 76 8.82 -7.78 -0.29
N ILE A 77 8.75 -6.73 0.54
CA ILE A 77 9.77 -6.45 1.56
C ILE A 77 9.78 -7.51 2.67
N TRP A 78 8.61 -8.04 3.07
CA TRP A 78 8.49 -9.01 4.17
C TRP A 78 8.49 -10.46 3.72
N ALA A 79 8.26 -10.74 2.44
CA ALA A 79 8.24 -12.11 1.93
C ALA A 79 9.50 -12.89 2.36
N PRO A 80 9.36 -14.16 2.78
CA PRO A 80 8.13 -14.96 2.76
C PRO A 80 7.21 -14.76 3.98
N ASN A 81 7.63 -13.98 4.99
CA ASN A 81 6.96 -13.89 6.29
C ASN A 81 6.36 -12.50 6.53
N LEU A 82 5.06 -12.36 6.24
CA LEU A 82 4.31 -11.15 6.54
C LEU A 82 4.20 -10.89 8.04
N PRO A 83 3.98 -9.63 8.48
CA PRO A 83 3.56 -9.35 9.84
C PRO A 83 2.24 -10.06 10.16
N ASP A 84 2.07 -10.47 11.43
CA ASP A 84 0.83 -11.09 11.87
C ASP A 84 -0.38 -10.17 11.64
N ALA A 85 -1.38 -10.72 10.98
CA ALA A 85 -2.67 -10.09 10.72
C ALA A 85 -3.80 -11.12 10.80
N PRO A 86 -5.03 -10.72 11.16
CA PRO A 86 -6.17 -11.62 11.13
C PRO A 86 -6.36 -12.26 9.75
N PRO A 87 -6.72 -13.56 9.66
CA PRO A 87 -6.91 -14.24 8.38
C PRO A 87 -7.89 -13.52 7.44
N GLU A 88 -8.96 -12.95 7.99
CA GLU A 88 -9.95 -12.15 7.24
C GLU A 88 -9.32 -10.91 6.60
N LYS A 89 -8.45 -10.20 7.32
CA LYS A 89 -7.75 -9.02 6.80
C LYS A 89 -6.77 -9.39 5.68
N LEU A 90 -6.09 -10.52 5.80
CA LEU A 90 -5.24 -11.05 4.73
C LEU A 90 -6.06 -11.41 3.48
N LEU A 91 -7.19 -12.08 3.67
CA LEU A 91 -8.10 -12.42 2.57
C LEU A 91 -8.61 -11.16 1.86
N ASN A 92 -9.07 -10.16 2.61
CA ASN A 92 -9.55 -8.89 2.06
C ASN A 92 -8.45 -8.16 1.29
N MET A 93 -7.22 -8.12 1.83
CA MET A 93 -6.05 -7.56 1.15
C MET A 93 -5.78 -8.24 -0.19
N PHE A 94 -5.73 -9.57 -0.24
CA PHE A 94 -5.47 -10.28 -1.50
C PHE A 94 -6.63 -10.16 -2.50
N MET A 95 -7.88 -10.17 -2.04
CA MET A 95 -9.05 -9.92 -2.89
C MET A 95 -9.03 -8.51 -3.46
N PHE A 96 -8.65 -7.52 -2.67
CA PHE A 96 -8.45 -6.15 -3.11
C PHE A 96 -7.37 -6.07 -4.20
N LEU A 97 -6.17 -6.65 -3.96
CA LEU A 97 -5.10 -6.69 -4.95
C LEU A 97 -5.55 -7.36 -6.26
N ALA A 98 -6.28 -8.46 -6.20
CA ALA A 98 -6.82 -9.14 -7.38
C ALA A 98 -7.82 -8.26 -8.16
N ARG A 99 -8.70 -7.50 -7.48
CA ARG A 99 -9.61 -6.55 -8.13
C ARG A 99 -8.86 -5.42 -8.83
N GLN A 100 -7.77 -4.92 -8.24
CA GLN A 100 -6.94 -3.91 -8.88
C GLN A 100 -6.30 -4.41 -10.18
N LEU A 101 -5.94 -5.70 -10.25
CA LEU A 101 -5.44 -6.32 -11.48
C LEU A 101 -6.53 -6.46 -12.55
N LEU A 102 -7.81 -6.67 -12.17
CA LEU A 102 -8.92 -6.68 -13.14
C LEU A 102 -9.11 -5.31 -13.81
N GLY A 103 -8.79 -4.22 -13.10
CA GLY A 103 -8.77 -2.87 -13.66
C GLY A 103 -7.81 -2.71 -14.84
N LEU A 104 -6.78 -3.58 -14.95
CA LEU A 104 -5.83 -3.55 -16.07
C LEU A 104 -6.47 -3.95 -17.40
N LYS A 105 -7.61 -4.66 -17.38
CA LYS A 105 -8.33 -5.10 -18.59
C LYS A 105 -8.92 -3.93 -19.39
N ASN A 106 -9.15 -2.78 -18.75
CA ASN A 106 -9.80 -1.59 -19.33
C ASN A 106 -8.82 -0.42 -19.51
N ILE A 107 -7.51 -0.68 -19.58
CA ILE A 107 -6.51 0.36 -19.83
C ILE A 107 -6.58 0.76 -21.31
N ASP A 108 -7.49 1.67 -21.64
CA ASP A 108 -7.29 2.58 -22.75
C ASP A 108 -6.33 3.69 -22.26
N ASP A 109 -5.05 3.51 -22.62
CA ASP A 109 -3.98 4.50 -22.82
C ASP A 109 -3.52 5.50 -21.73
N ARG A 110 -4.20 5.71 -20.60
CA ARG A 110 -3.83 6.88 -19.72
C ARG A 110 -2.91 6.63 -18.52
N LEU A 111 -2.59 5.37 -18.19
CA LEU A 111 -1.73 5.07 -17.03
C LEU A 111 -0.27 4.74 -17.39
N PHE A 112 0.04 4.62 -18.69
CA PHE A 112 1.39 4.29 -19.19
C PHE A 112 1.92 5.28 -20.25
N SER A 113 1.24 6.42 -20.47
CA SER A 113 1.68 7.52 -21.34
C SER A 113 2.37 8.63 -20.57
#